data_AF-A0A7V4J2I4-F1
#
_entry.id   AF-A0A7V4J2I4-F1
#
_cell.length_a   1.000
_cell.length_b   1.000
_cell.length_c   1.000
_cell.angle_alpha   90.00
_cell.angle_beta   90.00
_cell.angle_gamma   90.00
#
_symmetry.space_group_name_H-M   'P 1'
#
loop_
_entity.id
_entity.type
_entity.pdbx_description
1 polymer ?
#
loop_
_entity_poly.entity_id
_entity_poly.type
_entity_poly.pdbx_seq_one_letter_code
_entity_poly.pdbx_strand_id
1 'polypeptide(L)' 'MASTPRLKERYQKEIVPALMQEFGYKNVMQVPRLEKVVVNVGAGEAC' A
#
# COMPACT_ATOMS: atom_id res chain seq x y z
N MET A 1 -21.94 5.93 5.93
CA MET A 1 -20.76 6.75 5.54
C MET A 1 -19.54 5.86 5.66
N ALA A 2 -18.79 5.68 4.58
CA ALA A 2 -17.77 4.65 4.45
C ALA A 2 -16.61 4.87 5.44
N SER A 3 -16.31 3.86 6.25
CA SER A 3 -15.15 3.85 7.15
C SER A 3 -13.87 3.68 6.33
N THR A 4 -12.97 4.67 6.38
CA THR A 4 -11.65 4.55 5.75
C THR A 4 -10.85 3.48 6.52
N PRO A 5 -10.25 2.49 5.83
CA PRO A 5 -9.42 1.48 6.50
C PRO A 5 -8.22 2.13 7.19
N ARG A 6 -7.93 1.73 8.44
CA ARG A 6 -6.82 2.29 9.24
C ARG A 6 -5.48 2.30 8.50
N LEU A 7 -5.19 1.22 7.75
CA LEU A 7 -3.96 1.11 6.94
C LEU A 7 -3.92 2.09 5.77
N LYS A 8 -5.07 2.41 5.17
CA LYS A 8 -5.17 3.39 4.08
C LYS A 8 -4.92 4.81 4.61
N GLU A 9 -5.43 5.14 5.79
CA GLU A 9 -5.15 6.42 6.44
C GLU A 9 -3.67 6.58 6.77
N ARG A 10 -3.07 5.54 7.36
CA ARG A 10 -1.65 5.53 7.70
C ARG A 10 -0.76 5.69 6.46
N TYR A 11 -1.08 4.98 5.37
CA TYR A 11 -0.37 5.10 4.11
C TYR A 11 -0.35 6.54 3.60
N GLN A 12 -1.50 7.20 3.58
CA GLN A 12 -1.62 8.57 3.06
C GLN A 12 -0.97 9.63 3.97
N LYS A 13 -1.09 9.48 5.30
CA LYS A 13 -0.63 10.50 6.26
C LYS A 13 0.83 10.36 6.66
N GLU A 14 1.35 9.14 6.76
CA GLU A 14 2.69 8.88 7.29
C GLU A 14 3.64 8.37 6.21
N ILE A 15 3.20 7.40 5.40
CA ILE A 15 4.11 6.66 4.50
C ILE A 15 4.42 7.47 3.24
N VAL A 16 3.41 8.10 2.61
CA VAL A 16 3.61 8.95 1.43
C VAL A 16 4.62 10.08 1.66
N PRO A 17 4.49 10.92 2.70
CA PRO A 17 5.47 11.99 2.94
C PRO A 17 6.86 11.47 3.31
N ALA A 18 6.95 10.37 4.08
CA ALA A 18 8.22 9.74 4.40
C ALA A 18 8.95 9.26 3.14
N LEU A 19 8.25 8.57 2.24
CA LEU A 19 8.81 8.11 0.96
C LEU A 19 9.16 9.27 0.02
N MET A 20 8.39 10.35 0.01
CA MET A 20 8.72 11.54 -0.78
C MET A 20 10.00 12.21 -0.29
N GLN A 21 10.23 12.26 1.02
CA GLN A 21 11.44 12.84 1.60
C GLN A 21 12.66 11.94 1.40
N GLU A 22 12.52 10.64 1.62
CA GLU A 22 13.62 9.67 1.53
C GLU A 22 14.13 9.51 0.09
N PHE A 23 13.23 9.50 -0.90
CA PHE A 23 13.57 9.28 -2.30
C PHE A 23 13.52 10.55 -3.16
N GLY A 24 13.18 11.70 -2.59
CA GLY A 24 13.19 13.00 -3.28
C GLY A 24 12.17 13.11 -4.43
N TYR A 25 11.04 12.41 -4.35
CA TYR A 25 10.02 12.44 -5.41
C TYR A 25 9.42 13.85 -5.57
N LYS A 26 9.49 14.40 -6.78
CA LYS A 26 8.94 15.73 -7.10
C LYS A 26 7.43 15.72 -7.33
N ASN A 27 6.84 14.56 -7.58
CA ASN A 27 5.43 14.41 -7.89
C ASN A 27 4.80 13.36 -6.98
N VAL A 28 3.67 13.69 -6.37
CA VAL A 28 2.91 12.81 -5.45
C VAL A 28 2.51 11.50 -6.14
N MET A 29 2.29 11.52 -7.46
CA MET A 29 1.93 10.34 -8.24
C MET A 29 3.11 9.39 -8.51
N GLN A 30 4.36 9.81 -8.25
CA GLN A 30 5.55 8.95 -8.36
C GLN A 30 5.73 8.06 -7.14
N VAL A 31 5.02 8.33 -6.04
CA VAL A 31 5.14 7.52 -4.82
C VAL A 31 4.60 6.11 -5.09
N PRO A 32 5.38 5.05 -4.78
CA PRO A 32 4.98 3.67 -5.01
C PRO A 32 3.67 3.33 -4.29
N ARG A 33 2.73 2.70 -4.99
CA ARG A 33 1.39 2.37 -4.51
C ARG A 33 1.08 0.88 -4.67
N LEU A 34 0.36 0.33 -3.70
CA LEU A 34 -0.07 -1.08 -3.70
C LEU A 34 -1.24 -1.26 -4.68
N GLU A 35 -1.00 -1.92 -5.81
CA GLU A 35 -2.02 -2.13 -6.84
C GLU A 35 -2.92 -3.34 -6.56
N LYS A 36 -2.33 -4.50 -6.22
CA LYS A 36 -3.07 -5.70 -5.85
C LYS A 36 -2.28 -6.56 -4.89
N VAL A 37 -2.97 -7.25 -3.99
CA VAL A 37 -2.43 -8.34 -3.19
C VAL A 37 -2.99 -9.63 -3.72
N VAL A 38 -2.14 -10.49 -4.28
CA VAL A 38 -2.54 -11.83 -4.74
C VAL A 38 -2.17 -12.82 -3.65
N VAL A 39 -3.17 -13.47 -3.07
CA VAL A 39 -2.98 -14.58 -2.14
C VAL A 39 -3.22 -15.88 -2.91
N ASN A 40 -2.15 -16.61 -3.19
CA ASN A 40 -2.25 -17.94 -3.77
C ASN A 40 -2.20 -18.98 -2.64
N VAL A 41 -3.23 -19.81 -2.53
CA VAL A 41 -3.23 -20.95 -1.61
C VAL A 41 -3.17 -22.21 -2.47
N GLY A 42 -2.01 -22.86 -2.49
CA GLY A 42 -1.85 -24.17 -3.12
C GLY A 42 -2.40 -25.26 -2.19
N ALA A 43 -3.57 -25.81 -2.50
CA ALA A 43 -4.01 -27.08 -1.94
C ALA A 43 -3.39 -28.21 -2.77
N GLY A 44 -2.08 -28.42 -2.60
CA GLY A 44 -1.33 -29.43 -3.36
C GLY A 44 -1.79 -30.85 -3.05
N GLU A 45 -2.09 -31.13 -1.78
CA GLU A 45 -2.60 -32.41 -1.31
C GLU A 45 -3.45 -32.10 -0.07
N ALA A 46 -4.74 -31.82 -0.27
CA ALA A 46 -5.69 -31.90 0.83
C ALA A 46 -6.10 -33.38 0.96
N CYS A 47 -5.20 -34.18 1.55
CA CYS A 47 -5.53 -35.53 2.00
C CYS A 47 -6.21 -35.48 3.38
#